data_AF-A0AAW6HBH5-F1
#
_entry.id   AF-A0AAW6HBH5-F1
#
_cell.length_a   1.000
_cell.length_b   1.000
_cell.length_c   1.000
_cell.angle_alpha   90.00
_cell.angle_beta   90.00
_cell.angle_gamma   90.00
#
_symmetry.space_group_name_H-M   'P 1'
#
loop_
_entity.id
_entity.type
_entity.pdbx_description
1 polymer ?
#
loop_
_entity_poly.entity_id
_entity_poly.type
_entity_poly.pdbx_seq_one_letter_code
_entity_poly.pdbx_strand_id
1 'polypeptide(L)'
;MKRMVYLVACLPFWLTSCEEKVTALHFNEAEQVFEIGKESELRFLNETFEIKDKNMEAQTLLTDAGKEIPADEVRIKLVKDIEISGEWTPIKFPVREFDGNGHTITFDGIRVVIEESSKGVFDVGLFEEMGGEKEAVVKDLTLAGDMTIDAQKREDGYSLLAGSLAGEFKNGCIENCTSKVDISFADNKGICTLCLGGLVGDLDSYGSEVEVALRGKIINEGNLTVNPCSDAYIGGVIGRATNYGKIFIKENVCVENKGDLTVQWKADAQPDHSYIGGVVGLF
;
A
#
# COMPACT_ATOMS: atom_id res chain seq x y z
N MET A 1 -24.04 2.21 -49.76
CA MET A 1 -22.64 1.71 -49.78
C MET A 1 -22.22 1.41 -48.35
N LYS A 2 -22.01 0.13 -48.02
CA LYS A 2 -21.55 -0.33 -46.70
C LYS A 2 -20.03 -0.08 -46.61
N ARG A 3 -19.57 0.65 -45.59
CA ARG A 3 -18.14 0.71 -45.24
C ARG A 3 -17.90 -0.27 -44.09
N MET A 4 -17.17 -1.36 -44.39
CA MET A 4 -16.52 -2.20 -43.38
C MET A 4 -15.43 -1.37 -42.71
N VAL A 5 -15.48 -1.25 -41.40
CA VAL A 5 -14.35 -0.81 -40.58
C VAL A 5 -13.83 -2.06 -39.90
N TYR A 6 -12.66 -2.52 -40.34
CA TYR A 6 -11.81 -3.41 -39.56
C TYR A 6 -11.18 -2.55 -38.47
N LEU A 7 -11.44 -2.86 -37.20
CA LEU A 7 -10.62 -2.37 -36.11
C LEU A 7 -10.08 -3.58 -35.35
N VAL A 8 -8.75 -3.62 -35.35
CA VAL A 8 -7.87 -4.65 -34.83
C VAL A 8 -8.16 -4.87 -33.36
N ALA A 9 -8.52 -6.10 -32.99
CA ALA A 9 -8.53 -6.52 -31.60
C ALA A 9 -7.09 -6.53 -31.11
N CYS A 10 -6.72 -5.53 -30.32
CA CYS A 10 -5.50 -5.56 -29.51
C CYS A 10 -5.69 -6.65 -28.45
N LEU A 11 -5.23 -7.87 -28.76
CA LEU A 11 -4.93 -8.84 -27.71
C LEU A 11 -3.73 -8.29 -26.94
N PRO A 12 -3.82 -8.05 -25.62
CA PRO A 12 -2.62 -7.87 -24.83
C PRO A 12 -1.83 -9.18 -24.91
N PHE A 13 -0.60 -9.08 -25.40
CA PHE A 13 0.39 -10.14 -25.39
C PHE A 13 0.70 -10.47 -23.93
N TRP A 14 0.00 -11.44 -23.36
CA TRP A 14 0.37 -12.06 -22.09
C TRP A 14 1.60 -12.92 -22.35
N LEU A 15 2.78 -12.31 -22.24
CA LEU A 15 3.99 -13.03 -21.87
C LEU A 15 4.06 -13.04 -20.35
N THR A 16 3.11 -13.73 -19.71
CA THR A 16 3.21 -14.06 -18.29
C THR A 16 3.69 -15.50 -18.19
N SER A 17 4.79 -15.66 -17.47
CA SER A 17 5.29 -16.87 -16.82
C SER A 17 4.28 -18.03 -16.82
N CYS A 18 4.70 -19.22 -17.27
CA CYS A 18 4.00 -20.50 -17.04
C CYS A 18 4.01 -20.88 -15.55
N GLU A 19 3.51 -20.00 -14.69
CA GLU A 19 3.27 -20.33 -13.30
C GLU A 19 1.85 -20.90 -13.19
N GLU A 20 1.73 -22.07 -12.55
CA GLU A 20 0.43 -22.66 -12.28
C GLU A 20 -0.40 -21.68 -11.45
N LYS A 21 -1.69 -21.56 -11.80
CA LYS A 21 -2.62 -20.70 -11.05
C LYS A 21 -2.64 -21.14 -9.59
N VAL A 22 -2.38 -20.22 -8.67
CA VAL A 22 -2.51 -20.44 -7.23
C VAL A 22 -4.00 -20.61 -6.90
N THR A 23 -4.36 -21.74 -6.28
CA THR A 23 -5.75 -22.04 -5.87
C THR A 23 -5.91 -22.13 -4.35
N ALA A 24 -4.81 -22.25 -3.63
CA ALA A 24 -4.73 -22.24 -2.17
C ALA A 24 -3.31 -21.85 -1.75
N LEU A 25 -3.15 -21.37 -0.52
CA LEU A 25 -1.85 -21.03 0.05
C LEU A 25 -1.39 -22.12 1.01
N HIS A 26 -0.06 -22.33 1.08
CA HIS A 26 0.51 -23.25 2.05
C HIS A 26 0.27 -22.74 3.46
N PHE A 27 -0.33 -23.59 4.32
CA PHE A 27 -0.59 -23.25 5.71
C PHE A 27 0.29 -24.07 6.65
N ASN A 28 1.14 -23.38 7.39
CA ASN A 28 1.98 -23.98 8.41
C ASN A 28 1.16 -24.18 9.70
N GLU A 29 0.68 -25.40 9.91
CA GLU A 29 -0.12 -25.77 11.09
C GLU A 29 0.62 -25.62 12.42
N ALA A 30 1.95 -25.70 12.45
CA ALA A 30 2.70 -25.57 13.70
C ALA A 30 2.72 -24.11 14.19
N GLU A 31 2.82 -23.16 13.26
CA GLU A 31 2.91 -21.73 13.56
C GLU A 31 1.57 -20.99 13.40
N GLN A 32 0.59 -21.66 12.79
CA GLN A 32 -0.72 -21.10 12.41
C GLN A 32 -0.56 -19.86 11.52
N VAL A 33 0.23 -19.99 10.46
CA VAL A 33 0.51 -18.92 9.47
C VAL A 33 0.43 -19.45 8.04
N PHE A 34 0.03 -18.58 7.11
CA PHE A 34 0.22 -18.79 5.68
C PHE A 34 1.63 -18.37 5.28
N GLU A 35 2.33 -19.25 4.57
CA GLU A 35 3.68 -18.96 4.08
C GLU A 35 3.61 -18.47 2.63
N ILE A 36 4.19 -17.30 2.38
CA ILE A 36 4.23 -16.68 1.05
C ILE A 36 5.69 -16.50 0.63
N GLY A 37 6.04 -16.95 -0.57
CA GLY A 37 7.37 -16.84 -1.15
C GLY A 37 7.38 -16.46 -2.63
N LYS A 38 6.23 -16.07 -3.19
CA LYS A 38 6.07 -15.72 -4.60
C LYS A 38 5.12 -14.55 -4.81
N GLU A 39 5.32 -13.83 -5.90
CA GLU A 39 4.44 -12.74 -6.34
C GLU A 39 2.99 -13.23 -6.59
N SER A 40 2.84 -14.38 -7.25
CA SER A 40 1.53 -14.96 -7.57
C SER A 40 0.70 -15.32 -6.32
N GLU A 41 1.35 -15.66 -5.22
CA GLU A 41 0.71 -15.93 -3.92
C GLU A 41 0.23 -14.63 -3.24
N LEU A 42 0.96 -13.52 -3.39
CA LEU A 42 0.47 -12.21 -2.94
C LEU A 42 -0.75 -11.78 -3.78
N ARG A 43 -0.70 -11.95 -5.10
CA ARG A 43 -1.82 -11.62 -6.00
C ARG A 43 -3.07 -12.45 -5.71
N PHE A 44 -2.90 -13.71 -5.30
CA PHE A 44 -4.00 -14.59 -4.91
C PHE A 44 -4.85 -14.05 -3.74
N LEU A 45 -4.29 -13.24 -2.85
CA LEU A 45 -5.05 -12.58 -1.77
C LEU A 45 -6.15 -11.68 -2.34
N ASN A 46 -5.82 -10.89 -3.37
CA ASN A 46 -6.79 -10.03 -4.06
C ASN A 46 -7.83 -10.83 -4.85
N GLU A 47 -7.42 -11.89 -5.53
CA GLU A 47 -8.38 -12.78 -6.22
C GLU A 47 -9.41 -13.35 -5.23
N THR A 48 -8.95 -13.78 -4.05
CA THR A 48 -9.81 -14.31 -2.99
C THR A 48 -10.78 -13.23 -2.48
N PHE A 49 -10.25 -12.03 -2.18
CA PHE A 49 -11.05 -10.90 -1.73
C PHE A 49 -12.16 -10.57 -2.73
N GLU A 50 -11.82 -10.42 -4.01
CA GLU A 50 -12.77 -10.04 -5.05
C GLU A 50 -13.88 -11.07 -5.25
N ILE A 51 -13.56 -12.37 -5.20
CA ILE A 51 -14.55 -13.45 -5.35
C ILE A 51 -15.52 -13.42 -4.18
N LYS A 52 -15.00 -13.35 -2.95
CA LYS A 52 -15.80 -13.33 -1.72
C LYS A 52 -16.67 -12.07 -1.64
N ASP A 53 -16.13 -10.90 -2.00
CA ASP A 53 -16.86 -9.62 -2.02
C ASP A 53 -18.01 -9.64 -3.04
N LYS A 54 -17.75 -10.08 -4.29
CA LYS A 54 -18.78 -10.23 -5.33
C LYS A 54 -19.91 -11.18 -4.91
N ASN A 55 -19.58 -12.21 -4.12
CA ASN A 55 -20.55 -13.19 -3.62
C ASN A 55 -21.19 -12.78 -2.28
N MET A 56 -20.78 -11.65 -1.68
CA MET A 56 -21.19 -11.24 -0.34
C MET A 56 -20.91 -12.31 0.73
N GLU A 57 -19.81 -13.04 0.57
CA GLU A 57 -19.37 -14.08 1.49
C GLU A 57 -18.49 -13.49 2.60
N ALA A 58 -18.40 -14.20 3.73
CA ALA A 58 -17.42 -13.88 4.76
C ALA A 58 -16.01 -13.98 4.17
N GLN A 59 -15.16 -13.00 4.47
CA GLN A 59 -13.78 -13.00 4.04
C GLN A 59 -13.03 -14.12 4.76
N THR A 60 -12.64 -15.14 4.00
CA THR A 60 -11.88 -16.31 4.47
C THR A 60 -10.78 -16.65 3.47
N LEU A 61 -9.70 -17.26 3.95
CA LEU A 61 -8.57 -17.70 3.14
C LEU A 61 -8.44 -19.22 3.20
N LEU A 62 -8.32 -19.85 2.03
CA LEU A 62 -8.27 -21.30 1.89
C LEU A 62 -6.83 -21.83 2.06
N THR A 63 -6.66 -22.77 2.98
CA THR A 63 -5.44 -23.56 3.15
C THR A 63 -5.30 -24.64 2.08
N ASP A 64 -4.08 -25.09 1.83
CA ASP A 64 -3.78 -26.25 0.97
C ASP A 64 -4.39 -27.58 1.48
N ALA A 65 -4.75 -27.66 2.77
CA ALA A 65 -5.52 -28.75 3.36
C ALA A 65 -7.06 -28.62 3.19
N GLY A 66 -7.55 -27.54 2.56
CA GLY A 66 -8.98 -27.33 2.29
C GLY A 66 -9.77 -26.73 3.47
N LYS A 67 -9.10 -26.27 4.52
CA LYS A 67 -9.69 -25.53 5.64
C LYS A 67 -9.76 -24.03 5.30
N GLU A 68 -10.87 -23.37 5.61
CA GLU A 68 -10.99 -21.91 5.51
C GLU A 68 -10.63 -21.25 6.86
N ILE A 69 -9.82 -20.18 6.80
CA ILE A 69 -9.43 -19.36 7.96
C ILE A 69 -10.12 -17.99 7.84
N PRO A 70 -10.82 -17.48 8.88
CA PRO A 70 -11.39 -16.13 8.88
C PRO A 70 -10.32 -15.05 8.65
N ALA A 71 -10.63 -14.03 7.85
CA ALA A 71 -9.66 -12.98 7.50
C ALA A 71 -9.07 -12.25 8.71
N ASP A 72 -9.84 -12.08 9.79
CA ASP A 72 -9.38 -11.51 11.05
C ASP A 72 -8.49 -12.44 11.88
N GLU A 73 -8.30 -13.68 11.46
CA GLU A 73 -7.35 -14.64 12.04
C GLU A 73 -6.17 -14.94 11.08
N VAL A 74 -6.21 -14.42 9.85
CA VAL A 74 -5.16 -14.66 8.85
C VAL A 74 -3.86 -13.99 9.28
N ARG A 75 -2.83 -14.82 9.44
CA ARG A 75 -1.45 -14.42 9.70
C ARG A 75 -0.59 -14.92 8.55
N ILE A 76 0.21 -14.03 7.99
CA ILE A 76 1.08 -14.28 6.84
C ILE A 76 2.52 -14.13 7.29
N LYS A 77 3.39 -15.02 6.82
CA LYS A 77 4.83 -14.99 7.02
C LYS A 77 5.53 -15.15 5.69
N LEU A 78 6.44 -14.24 5.35
CA LEU A 78 7.29 -14.41 4.18
C LEU A 78 8.33 -15.50 4.45
N VAL A 79 8.57 -16.35 3.45
CA VAL A 79 9.60 -17.40 3.48
C VAL A 79 10.72 -17.17 2.47
N LYS A 80 10.57 -16.14 1.63
CA LYS A 80 11.54 -15.70 0.62
C LYS A 80 11.36 -14.22 0.34
N ASP A 81 12.41 -13.62 -0.21
CA ASP A 81 12.29 -12.33 -0.88
C ASP A 81 11.41 -12.46 -2.13
N ILE A 82 10.64 -11.42 -2.44
CA ILE A 82 9.69 -11.41 -3.55
C ILE A 82 9.94 -10.16 -4.39
N GLU A 83 9.93 -10.33 -5.70
CA GLU A 83 9.92 -9.23 -6.66
C GLU A 83 8.51 -9.12 -7.24
N ILE A 84 7.99 -7.90 -7.30
CA ILE A 84 6.71 -7.56 -7.92
C ILE A 84 7.05 -6.71 -9.14
N SER A 85 6.63 -7.16 -10.32
CA SER A 85 6.92 -6.46 -11.58
C SER A 85 5.64 -6.11 -12.33
N GLY A 86 5.72 -5.06 -13.16
CA GLY A 86 4.61 -4.63 -14.00
C GLY A 86 3.48 -3.92 -13.23
N GLU A 87 2.23 -4.26 -13.53
CA GLU A 87 1.07 -3.65 -12.85
C GLU A 87 0.84 -4.29 -11.48
N TRP A 88 0.74 -3.45 -10.45
CA TRP A 88 0.44 -3.89 -9.09
C TRP A 88 -0.89 -3.32 -8.61
N THR A 89 -1.73 -4.20 -8.08
CA THR A 89 -2.95 -3.83 -7.34
C THR A 89 -2.65 -4.04 -5.86
N PRO A 90 -2.72 -2.99 -5.03
CA PRO A 90 -2.53 -3.11 -3.59
C PRO A 90 -3.42 -4.20 -2.99
N ILE A 91 -2.92 -4.90 -1.97
CA ILE A 91 -3.65 -5.98 -1.31
C ILE A 91 -4.83 -5.38 -0.52
N LYS A 92 -6.04 -5.83 -0.85
CA LYS A 92 -7.31 -5.46 -0.19
C LYS A 92 -7.77 -6.51 0.82
N PHE A 93 -7.24 -7.72 0.73
CA PHE A 93 -7.63 -8.81 1.62
C PHE A 93 -7.23 -8.45 3.06
N PRO A 94 -8.16 -8.49 4.04
CA PRO A 94 -7.83 -8.16 5.42
C PRO A 94 -6.84 -9.18 6.01
N VAL A 95 -5.79 -8.69 6.64
CA VAL A 95 -4.75 -9.51 7.27
C VAL A 95 -4.52 -9.04 8.70
N ARG A 96 -4.55 -9.97 9.65
CA ARG A 96 -4.27 -9.67 11.06
C ARG A 96 -2.79 -9.46 11.33
N GLU A 97 -1.93 -10.29 10.73
CA GLU A 97 -0.48 -10.16 10.87
C GLU A 97 0.20 -10.40 9.53
N PHE A 98 1.09 -9.49 9.14
CA PHE A 98 2.00 -9.67 8.02
C PHE A 98 3.44 -9.58 8.52
N ASP A 99 4.06 -10.74 8.66
CA ASP A 99 5.44 -10.90 9.12
C ASP A 99 6.36 -11.04 7.90
N GLY A 100 7.18 -10.02 7.67
CA GLY A 100 8.23 -10.06 6.66
C GLY A 100 9.32 -11.06 6.99
N ASN A 101 9.47 -11.48 8.25
CA ASN A 101 10.44 -12.48 8.69
C ASN A 101 11.88 -12.15 8.23
N GLY A 102 12.20 -10.85 8.16
CA GLY A 102 13.48 -10.33 7.67
C GLY A 102 13.64 -10.29 6.15
N HIS A 103 12.62 -10.69 5.37
CA HIS A 103 12.63 -10.69 3.92
C HIS A 103 12.29 -9.33 3.30
N THR A 104 12.61 -9.22 2.01
CA THR A 104 12.36 -8.03 1.20
C THR A 104 11.28 -8.27 0.14
N ILE A 105 10.36 -7.32 -0.01
CA ILE A 105 9.51 -7.20 -1.20
C ILE A 105 10.05 -6.05 -2.05
N THR A 106 10.39 -6.33 -3.31
CA THR A 106 10.93 -5.35 -4.26
C THR A 106 9.88 -4.99 -5.31
N PHE A 107 9.59 -3.70 -5.45
CA PHE A 107 8.79 -3.14 -6.53
C PHE A 107 9.70 -2.83 -7.71
N ASP A 108 9.63 -3.61 -8.79
CA ASP A 108 10.41 -3.41 -10.00
C ASP A 108 9.63 -2.57 -11.03
N GLY A 109 9.87 -1.25 -11.02
CA GLY A 109 9.30 -0.35 -12.01
C GLY A 109 7.77 -0.23 -11.94
N ILE A 110 7.19 -0.26 -10.74
CA ILE A 110 5.72 -0.23 -10.60
C ILE A 110 5.19 1.12 -11.02
N ARG A 111 4.21 1.10 -11.93
CA ARG A 111 3.53 2.31 -12.41
C ARG A 111 2.05 2.26 -12.08
N VAL A 112 1.60 3.21 -11.27
CA VAL A 112 0.19 3.43 -10.94
C VAL A 112 -0.32 4.61 -11.77
N VAL A 113 -1.41 4.40 -12.49
CA VAL A 113 -2.05 5.44 -13.30
C VAL A 113 -3.44 5.72 -12.75
N ILE A 114 -3.67 6.95 -12.30
CA ILE A 114 -4.99 7.39 -11.87
C ILE A 114 -5.64 8.13 -13.05
N GLU A 115 -6.46 7.38 -13.78
CA GLU A 115 -7.16 7.84 -14.98
C GLU A 115 -8.13 9.00 -14.69
N GLU A 116 -8.37 9.86 -15.71
CA GLU A 116 -9.27 11.02 -15.62
C GLU A 116 -10.68 10.66 -15.12
N SER A 117 -11.17 9.47 -15.45
CA SER A 117 -12.53 9.02 -15.09
C SER A 117 -12.68 8.46 -13.67
N SER A 118 -11.57 8.27 -12.96
CA SER A 118 -11.55 7.57 -11.67
C SER A 118 -12.21 8.42 -10.55
N LYS A 119 -12.89 7.78 -9.59
CA LYS A 119 -13.61 8.46 -8.50
C LYS A 119 -13.26 7.83 -7.15
N GLY A 120 -13.33 8.62 -6.08
CA GLY A 120 -13.08 8.16 -4.70
C GLY A 120 -11.68 8.47 -4.20
N VAL A 121 -11.28 7.78 -3.13
CA VAL A 121 -9.92 7.79 -2.58
C VAL A 121 -9.10 6.70 -3.29
N PHE A 122 -7.82 6.97 -3.52
CA PHE A 122 -6.89 6.00 -4.07
C PHE A 122 -5.81 5.74 -3.05
N ASP A 123 -5.58 4.46 -2.77
CA ASP A 123 -4.58 4.00 -1.82
C ASP A 123 -3.52 3.22 -2.59
N VAL A 124 -2.25 3.58 -2.37
CA VAL A 124 -1.11 3.01 -3.08
C VAL A 124 -0.10 2.48 -2.08
N GLY A 125 0.31 1.22 -2.29
CA GLY A 125 1.35 0.54 -1.52
C GLY A 125 1.31 -0.97 -1.75
N LEU A 126 2.00 -1.72 -0.88
CA LEU A 126 1.80 -3.18 -0.80
C LEU A 126 0.34 -3.50 -0.48
N PHE A 127 -0.25 -2.75 0.46
CA PHE A 127 -1.65 -2.83 0.87
C PHE A 127 -2.44 -1.59 0.48
N GLU A 128 -3.73 -1.77 0.22
CA GLU A 128 -4.68 -0.66 0.07
C GLU A 128 -4.85 -0.01 1.45
N GLU A 129 -5.43 -0.79 2.37
CA GLU A 129 -5.57 -0.47 3.78
C GLU A 129 -5.00 -1.64 4.60
N MET A 130 -4.29 -1.33 5.70
CA MET A 130 -3.99 -2.31 6.73
C MET A 130 -4.66 -1.96 8.06
N GLY A 131 -5.25 -2.98 8.68
CA GLY A 131 -5.97 -2.88 9.95
C GLY A 131 -7.46 -2.60 9.78
N GLY A 132 -7.98 -1.59 10.50
CA GLY A 132 -9.40 -1.21 10.49
C GLY A 132 -10.05 -1.31 11.87
N GLU A 133 -11.21 -1.97 11.99
CA GLU A 133 -11.86 -2.17 13.30
C GLU A 133 -11.06 -3.08 14.24
N LYS A 134 -10.22 -3.95 13.67
CA LYS A 134 -9.37 -4.88 14.41
C LYS A 134 -7.92 -4.50 14.21
N GLU A 135 -7.13 -4.69 15.27
CA GLU A 135 -5.70 -4.40 15.25
C GLU A 135 -4.97 -5.31 14.26
N ALA A 136 -4.20 -4.71 13.35
CA ALA A 136 -3.26 -5.43 12.49
C ALA A 136 -1.82 -5.22 12.93
N VAL A 137 -0.95 -6.19 12.64
CA VAL A 137 0.49 -6.09 12.89
C VAL A 137 1.25 -6.29 11.59
N VAL A 138 2.15 -5.37 11.26
CA VAL A 138 3.16 -5.58 10.20
C VAL A 138 4.51 -5.51 10.85
N LYS A 139 5.35 -6.53 10.62
CA LYS A 139 6.67 -6.56 11.24
C LYS A 139 7.78 -7.14 10.38
N ASP A 140 9.02 -6.76 10.71
CA ASP A 140 10.26 -7.36 10.20
C ASP A 140 10.32 -7.42 8.67
N LEU A 141 9.85 -6.37 8.00
CA LEU A 141 9.70 -6.27 6.55
C LEU A 141 10.59 -5.18 5.96
N THR A 142 11.29 -5.49 4.87
CA THR A 142 11.90 -4.47 4.01
C THR A 142 11.11 -4.34 2.71
N LEU A 143 10.83 -3.11 2.31
CA LEU A 143 10.26 -2.77 1.01
C LEU A 143 11.33 -2.04 0.20
N ALA A 144 11.52 -2.39 -1.06
CA ALA A 144 12.58 -1.82 -1.90
C ALA A 144 12.12 -1.57 -3.34
N GLY A 145 12.93 -0.87 -4.13
CA GLY A 145 12.69 -0.63 -5.55
C GLY A 145 12.08 0.74 -5.81
N ASP A 146 11.19 0.84 -6.78
CA ASP A 146 10.61 2.12 -7.19
C ASP A 146 9.11 2.02 -7.53
N MET A 147 8.41 3.10 -7.24
CA MET A 147 7.01 3.29 -7.60
C MET A 147 6.81 4.67 -8.21
N THR A 148 6.14 4.72 -9.36
CA THR A 148 5.73 5.96 -10.02
C THR A 148 4.21 6.06 -10.06
N ILE A 149 3.68 7.15 -9.54
CA ILE A 149 2.25 7.44 -9.51
C ILE A 149 1.99 8.62 -10.46
N ASP A 150 1.24 8.37 -11.52
CA ASP A 150 0.83 9.37 -12.51
C ASP A 150 -0.66 9.70 -12.33
N ALA A 151 -0.95 10.87 -11.79
CA ALA A 151 -2.30 11.38 -11.64
C ALA A 151 -2.68 12.25 -12.84
N GLN A 152 -3.75 11.84 -13.54
CA GLN A 152 -4.22 12.52 -14.75
C GLN A 152 -5.55 13.27 -14.55
N LYS A 153 -6.14 13.25 -13.35
CA LYS A 153 -7.52 13.69 -13.10
C LYS A 153 -7.70 15.21 -12.86
N ARG A 154 -8.92 15.72 -13.06
CA ARG A 154 -9.33 17.16 -12.96
C ARG A 154 -10.18 17.51 -11.71
N GLU A 155 -10.42 18.82 -11.48
CA GLU A 155 -10.62 19.54 -10.18
C GLU A 155 -11.83 19.14 -9.38
N ASP A 156 -11.93 17.88 -8.95
CA ASP A 156 -13.07 17.41 -8.18
C ASP A 156 -12.68 16.34 -7.12
N GLY A 157 -12.33 16.82 -5.93
CA GLY A 157 -12.59 16.17 -4.64
C GLY A 157 -12.11 14.72 -4.46
N TYR A 158 -10.86 14.43 -4.79
CA TYR A 158 -10.26 13.11 -4.49
C TYR A 158 -8.96 13.22 -3.72
N SER A 159 -8.72 12.20 -2.89
CA SER A 159 -7.51 12.04 -2.10
C SER A 159 -6.70 10.87 -2.64
N LEU A 160 -5.38 11.03 -2.67
CA LEU A 160 -4.43 9.94 -2.91
C LEU A 160 -3.63 9.74 -1.62
N LEU A 161 -3.68 8.55 -1.06
CA LEU A 161 -2.88 8.14 0.08
C LEU A 161 -1.85 7.13 -0.43
N ALA A 162 -0.57 7.42 -0.23
CA ALA A 162 0.51 6.62 -0.79
C ALA A 162 1.63 6.39 0.21
N GLY A 163 2.07 5.14 0.29
CA GLY A 163 3.28 4.73 0.98
C GLY A 163 3.74 3.37 0.50
N SER A 164 5.00 2.99 0.74
CA SER A 164 5.48 1.68 0.26
C SER A 164 4.70 0.52 0.88
N LEU A 165 4.31 0.65 2.15
CA LEU A 165 3.59 -0.39 2.89
C LEU A 165 2.10 -0.29 2.62
N ALA A 166 1.49 0.87 2.83
CA ALA A 166 0.06 1.05 2.64
C ALA A 166 -0.29 2.50 2.27
N GLY A 167 -1.40 2.66 1.56
CA GLY A 167 -2.04 3.97 1.42
C GLY A 167 -2.56 4.43 2.78
N GLU A 168 -3.31 3.56 3.46
CA GLU A 168 -3.86 3.81 4.78
C GLU A 168 -3.49 2.70 5.78
N PHE A 169 -3.13 3.09 7.00
CA PHE A 169 -2.89 2.17 8.11
C PHE A 169 -3.74 2.59 9.31
N LYS A 170 -4.71 1.76 9.67
CA LYS A 170 -5.66 2.00 10.76
C LYS A 170 -5.39 1.05 11.89
N ASN A 171 -5.33 1.53 13.13
CA ASN A 171 -5.42 0.69 14.34
C ASN A 171 -4.50 -0.57 14.33
N GLY A 172 -3.37 -0.54 15.03
CA GLY A 172 -2.46 -1.68 15.01
C GLY A 172 -1.02 -1.34 15.33
N CYS A 173 -0.09 -2.16 14.83
CA CYS A 173 1.33 -1.99 15.07
C CYS A 173 2.17 -2.16 13.81
N ILE A 174 3.10 -1.22 13.59
CA ILE A 174 4.19 -1.37 12.62
C ILE A 174 5.48 -1.54 13.43
N GLU A 175 6.22 -2.61 13.16
CA GLU A 175 7.41 -2.98 13.92
C GLU A 175 8.59 -3.34 13.00
N ASN A 176 9.75 -2.72 13.18
CA ASN A 176 10.96 -3.08 12.42
C ASN A 176 10.81 -3.05 10.88
N CYS A 177 9.98 -2.16 10.35
CA CYS A 177 9.77 -2.02 8.92
C CYS A 177 10.68 -0.94 8.30
N THR A 178 11.29 -1.26 7.17
CA THR A 178 12.13 -0.32 6.41
C THR A 178 11.63 -0.17 4.98
N SER A 179 11.37 1.06 4.54
CA SER A 179 11.19 1.38 3.13
C SER A 179 12.51 1.87 2.53
N LYS A 180 12.89 1.29 1.39
CA LYS A 180 13.96 1.73 0.49
C LYS A 180 13.37 2.00 -0.89
N VAL A 181 12.08 2.35 -0.93
CA VAL A 181 11.34 2.55 -2.18
C VAL A 181 11.45 4.00 -2.59
N ASP A 182 11.95 4.27 -3.79
CA ASP A 182 11.84 5.59 -4.39
C ASP A 182 10.40 5.78 -4.87
N ILE A 183 9.66 6.70 -4.25
CA ILE A 183 8.28 6.99 -4.63
C ILE A 183 8.24 8.34 -5.35
N SER A 184 7.81 8.31 -6.61
CA SER A 184 7.59 9.51 -7.40
C SER A 184 6.11 9.72 -7.69
N PHE A 185 5.65 10.93 -7.47
CA PHE A 185 4.31 11.38 -7.82
C PHE A 185 4.41 12.50 -8.86
N ALA A 186 3.60 12.42 -9.90
CA ALA A 186 3.41 13.50 -10.85
C ALA A 186 1.92 13.75 -11.06
N ASP A 187 1.54 15.02 -10.92
CA ASP A 187 0.22 15.50 -11.30
C ASP A 187 0.32 16.45 -12.50
N ASN A 188 -0.17 15.97 -13.63
CA ASN A 188 -0.04 16.66 -14.90
C ASN A 188 -1.19 17.67 -15.11
N LYS A 189 -2.22 17.65 -14.25
CA LYS A 189 -3.51 18.32 -14.50
C LYS A 189 -4.00 19.21 -13.36
N GLY A 190 -3.55 19.04 -12.11
CA GLY A 190 -3.65 20.04 -11.03
C GLY A 190 -4.54 19.77 -9.85
N ILE A 191 -4.76 18.52 -9.52
CA ILE A 191 -5.79 18.13 -8.59
C ILE A 191 -5.38 16.92 -7.81
N CYS A 192 -5.07 17.10 -6.53
CA CYS A 192 -5.24 16.06 -5.53
C CYS A 192 -4.98 16.67 -4.16
N THR A 193 -5.66 16.15 -3.14
CA THR A 193 -5.08 16.09 -1.80
C THR A 193 -4.19 14.86 -1.77
N LEU A 194 -2.88 15.05 -1.64
CA LEU A 194 -1.90 13.96 -1.54
C LEU A 194 -1.47 13.76 -0.09
N CYS A 195 -1.60 12.55 0.45
CA CYS A 195 -0.88 12.12 1.64
C CYS A 195 0.21 11.14 1.19
N LEU A 196 1.48 11.54 1.28
CA LEU A 196 2.61 10.71 0.87
C LEU A 196 3.57 10.49 2.02
N GLY A 197 3.74 9.23 2.40
CA GLY A 197 4.79 8.77 3.31
C GLY A 197 5.74 7.80 2.63
N GLY A 198 6.95 7.66 3.16
CA GLY A 198 7.85 6.61 2.70
C GLY A 198 7.32 5.20 2.99
N LEU A 199 6.60 5.03 4.11
CA LEU A 199 5.96 3.79 4.51
C LEU A 199 4.42 3.86 4.40
N VAL A 200 3.80 4.90 4.94
CA VAL A 200 2.33 5.01 5.04
C VAL A 200 1.85 6.37 4.57
N GLY A 201 0.83 6.40 3.70
CA GLY A 201 0.19 7.65 3.27
C GLY A 201 -0.53 8.34 4.42
N ASP A 202 -1.51 7.64 5.00
CA ASP A 202 -2.29 8.12 6.15
C ASP A 202 -2.30 7.10 7.28
N LEU A 203 -1.86 7.53 8.46
CA LEU A 203 -1.83 6.74 9.68
C LEU A 203 -2.99 7.19 10.57
N ASP A 204 -3.95 6.32 10.79
CA ASP A 204 -5.19 6.68 11.47
C ASP A 204 -5.49 5.79 12.68
N SER A 205 -6.09 6.39 13.70
CA SER A 205 -6.61 5.67 14.86
C SER A 205 -8.05 6.09 15.16
N TYR A 206 -8.93 5.10 15.25
CA TYR A 206 -10.35 5.28 15.54
C TYR A 206 -10.81 4.39 16.69
N GLY A 207 -11.52 4.99 17.64
CA GLY A 207 -12.06 4.30 18.82
C GLY A 207 -11.24 4.60 20.08
N SER A 208 -11.91 4.69 21.24
CA SER A 208 -11.27 5.11 22.50
C SER A 208 -10.29 4.09 23.08
N GLU A 209 -10.40 2.82 22.65
CA GLU A 209 -9.63 1.68 23.17
C GLU A 209 -8.64 1.10 22.15
N VAL A 210 -8.59 1.64 20.93
CA VAL A 210 -7.73 1.12 19.86
C VAL A 210 -6.57 2.07 19.62
N GLU A 211 -5.36 1.51 19.50
CA GLU A 211 -4.12 2.26 19.42
C GLU A 211 -3.42 2.00 18.08
N VAL A 212 -2.68 2.99 17.60
CA VAL A 212 -1.62 2.77 16.61
C VAL A 212 -0.27 2.89 17.30
N ALA A 213 0.55 1.83 17.19
CA ALA A 213 1.87 1.76 17.80
C ALA A 213 2.96 1.59 16.74
N LEU A 214 3.97 2.46 16.81
CA LEU A 214 5.23 2.25 16.10
C LEU A 214 6.23 1.60 17.06
N ARG A 215 6.89 0.51 16.65
CA ARG A 215 7.83 -0.26 17.48
C ARG A 215 9.16 -0.53 16.79
N GLY A 216 10.24 -0.58 17.56
CA GLY A 216 11.58 -0.82 17.04
C GLY A 216 12.02 0.21 16.00
N LYS A 217 12.45 -0.26 14.82
CA LYS A 217 12.97 0.61 13.74
C LYS A 217 11.94 0.81 12.63
N ILE A 218 11.48 2.04 12.46
CA ILE A 218 10.56 2.42 11.38
C ILE A 218 11.28 3.44 10.51
N ILE A 219 11.82 2.98 9.39
CA ILE A 219 12.80 3.75 8.62
C ILE A 219 12.34 3.92 7.19
N ASN A 220 12.42 5.15 6.68
CA ASN A 220 12.43 5.40 5.25
C ASN A 220 13.86 5.77 4.80
N GLU A 221 14.39 5.07 3.82
CA GLU A 221 15.66 5.35 3.14
C GLU A 221 15.46 5.71 1.66
N GLY A 222 14.26 5.47 1.11
CA GLY A 222 13.91 5.81 -0.27
C GLY A 222 13.56 7.29 -0.43
N ASN A 223 13.75 7.83 -1.63
CA ASN A 223 13.47 9.23 -1.94
C ASN A 223 12.00 9.44 -2.27
N LEU A 224 11.44 10.55 -1.81
CA LEU A 224 10.08 10.97 -2.15
C LEU A 224 10.16 12.19 -3.06
N THR A 225 9.67 12.03 -4.29
CA THR A 225 9.64 13.10 -5.30
C THR A 225 8.21 13.43 -5.67
N VAL A 226 7.81 14.67 -5.46
CA VAL A 226 6.47 15.19 -5.78
C VAL A 226 6.62 16.29 -6.81
N ASN A 227 6.17 16.02 -8.02
CA ASN A 227 6.12 16.97 -9.13
C ASN A 227 4.74 17.67 -9.16
N PRO A 228 4.64 18.90 -9.72
CA PRO A 228 3.78 19.97 -9.24
C PRO A 228 2.41 19.56 -8.70
N CYS A 229 2.21 19.68 -7.39
CA CYS A 229 0.93 19.43 -6.71
C CYS A 229 0.31 20.74 -6.16
N SER A 230 -0.97 20.67 -5.78
CA SER A 230 -1.74 21.81 -5.24
C SER A 230 -1.89 21.74 -3.71
N ASP A 231 -2.24 20.57 -3.18
CA ASP A 231 -2.41 20.31 -1.75
C ASP A 231 -1.75 18.98 -1.35
N ALA A 232 -0.77 19.02 -0.45
CA ALA A 232 -0.10 17.78 -0.02
C ALA A 232 0.41 17.78 1.42
N TYR A 233 0.30 16.60 2.03
CA TYR A 233 0.87 16.19 3.31
C TYR A 233 2.00 15.20 3.03
N ILE A 234 3.24 15.68 3.06
CA ILE A 234 4.42 14.90 2.70
C ILE A 234 5.26 14.66 3.95
N GLY A 235 5.41 13.41 4.36
CA GLY A 235 6.31 13.04 5.43
C GLY A 235 7.31 11.99 4.97
N GLY A 236 8.54 12.06 5.45
CA GLY A 236 9.53 11.06 5.05
C GLY A 236 9.15 9.63 5.44
N VAL A 237 8.40 9.43 6.52
CA VAL A 237 7.91 8.10 6.94
C VAL A 237 6.38 8.00 6.80
N ILE A 238 5.64 8.99 7.31
CA ILE A 238 4.17 9.03 7.33
C ILE A 238 3.70 10.33 6.70
N GLY A 239 2.83 10.28 5.69
CA GLY A 239 2.31 11.49 5.04
C GLY A 239 1.45 12.33 5.99
N ARG A 240 0.38 11.73 6.48
CA ARG A 240 -0.52 12.31 7.49
C ARG A 240 -0.72 11.33 8.63
N ALA A 241 -0.79 11.84 9.84
CA ALA A 241 -1.22 11.13 11.02
C ALA A 241 -2.50 11.78 11.52
N THR A 242 -3.61 11.05 11.49
CA THR A 242 -4.90 11.52 11.98
C THR A 242 -5.23 10.82 13.29
N ASN A 243 -5.55 11.59 14.32
CA ASN A 243 -5.76 11.05 15.65
C ASN A 243 -7.17 11.34 16.17
N TYR A 244 -8.07 10.36 16.00
CA TYR A 244 -9.36 10.32 16.71
C TYR A 244 -9.32 9.38 17.95
N GLY A 245 -8.22 8.64 18.13
CA GLY A 245 -7.93 7.72 19.23
C GLY A 245 -6.61 8.04 19.93
N LYS A 246 -5.61 7.14 19.85
CA LYS A 246 -4.24 7.36 20.36
C LYS A 246 -3.17 6.79 19.41
N ILE A 247 -2.24 7.65 18.98
CA ILE A 247 -1.01 7.25 18.28
C ILE A 247 0.16 7.31 19.26
N PHE A 248 0.93 6.22 19.34
CA PHE A 248 2.05 6.08 20.27
C PHE A 248 3.37 5.75 19.59
N ILE A 249 4.39 6.52 19.96
CA ILE A 249 5.79 6.16 19.81
C ILE A 249 6.26 5.76 21.22
N LYS A 250 6.30 4.46 21.51
CA LYS A 250 6.55 3.90 22.86
C LYS A 250 7.85 3.10 22.85
N GLU A 251 8.56 3.07 23.98
CA GLU A 251 9.78 2.27 24.18
C GLU A 251 11.00 2.76 23.35
N ASN A 252 11.93 1.86 23.03
CA ASN A 252 13.12 2.16 22.23
C ASN A 252 12.77 2.19 20.75
N VAL A 253 12.03 3.22 20.34
CA VAL A 253 11.59 3.40 18.95
C VAL A 253 12.43 4.42 18.22
N CYS A 254 12.72 4.08 16.98
CA CYS A 254 13.50 4.86 16.04
C CYS A 254 12.65 5.07 14.80
N VAL A 255 12.01 6.24 14.68
CA VAL A 255 11.28 6.64 13.47
C VAL A 255 12.15 7.64 12.71
N GLU A 256 12.68 7.23 11.56
CA GLU A 256 13.70 8.00 10.84
C GLU A 256 13.38 8.08 9.35
N ASN A 257 13.59 9.27 8.78
CA ASN A 257 13.74 9.43 7.36
C ASN A 257 15.21 9.73 7.04
N LYS A 258 15.75 9.00 6.08
CA LYS A 258 17.10 9.16 5.54
C LYS A 258 17.11 9.49 4.05
N GLY A 259 15.97 9.32 3.36
CA GLY A 259 15.82 9.67 1.96
C GLY A 259 15.56 11.16 1.75
N ASP A 260 15.81 11.63 0.53
CA ASP A 260 15.55 13.02 0.15
C ASP A 260 14.05 13.25 -0.09
N LEU A 261 13.58 14.42 0.34
CA LEU A 261 12.23 14.90 0.04
C LEU A 261 12.32 16.06 -0.96
N THR A 262 11.84 15.82 -2.18
CA THR A 262 11.79 16.83 -3.24
C THR A 262 10.34 17.12 -3.57
N VAL A 263 9.88 18.33 -3.28
CA VAL A 263 8.49 18.74 -3.54
C VAL A 263 8.47 19.99 -4.40
N GLN A 264 7.73 19.92 -5.49
CA GLN A 264 7.41 21.06 -6.34
C GLN A 264 5.92 21.38 -6.22
N TRP A 265 5.60 22.64 -6.01
CA TRP A 265 4.24 23.16 -5.97
C TRP A 265 3.90 23.79 -7.32
N LYS A 266 2.61 23.83 -7.65
CA LYS A 266 2.14 24.63 -8.79
C LYS A 266 2.34 26.11 -8.52
N ALA A 267 2.72 26.87 -9.55
CA ALA A 267 3.04 28.29 -9.43
C ALA A 267 1.85 29.16 -8.97
N ASP A 268 0.64 28.70 -9.26
CA ASP A 268 -0.64 29.34 -8.93
C ASP A 268 -1.41 28.61 -7.81
N ALA A 269 -0.83 27.56 -7.21
CA ALA A 269 -1.42 26.93 -6.04
C ALA A 269 -1.63 28.00 -4.95
N GLN A 270 -2.80 27.95 -4.31
CA GLN A 270 -3.06 28.61 -3.03
C GLN A 270 -3.00 27.50 -1.97
N PRO A 271 -1.80 27.01 -1.58
CA PRO A 271 -1.70 25.88 -0.67
C PRO A 271 -2.11 26.33 0.73
N ASP A 272 -3.41 26.34 1.01
CA ASP A 272 -3.93 26.69 2.33
C ASP A 272 -3.59 25.58 3.35
N HIS A 273 -3.30 24.36 2.89
CA HIS A 273 -3.08 23.17 3.73
C HIS A 273 -1.97 22.25 3.21
N SER A 274 -0.78 22.80 2.93
CA SER A 274 0.38 22.01 2.52
C SER A 274 1.47 21.90 3.59
N TYR A 275 1.91 20.67 3.86
CA TYR A 275 2.84 20.38 4.95
C TYR A 275 3.94 19.42 4.48
N ILE A 276 5.18 19.74 4.83
CA ILE A 276 6.34 18.88 4.59
C ILE A 276 7.05 18.67 5.92
N GLY A 277 7.22 17.41 6.31
CA GLY A 277 7.94 17.04 7.53
C GLY A 277 8.95 15.95 7.28
N GLY A 278 10.08 16.02 7.99
CA GLY A 278 11.14 15.02 7.85
C GLY A 278 10.65 13.61 8.17
N VAL A 279 9.79 13.44 9.17
CA VAL A 279 9.26 12.12 9.58
C VAL A 279 7.75 12.02 9.31
N VAL A 280 6.97 12.97 9.84
CA VAL A 280 5.52 13.05 9.64
C VAL A 280 5.20 14.37 8.95
N GLY A 281 4.40 14.34 7.87
CA GLY A 281 4.02 15.56 7.13
C GLY A 281 3.03 16.42 7.90
N LEU A 282 1.92 15.84 8.34
CA LEU A 282 0.93 16.45 9.22
C LEU A 282 0.60 15.51 10.38
N PHE A 283 0.51 16.07 11.59
CA PHE A 283 0.10 15.37 12.81
C PHE A 283 -1.01 16.15 13.53
#